data_AF-A0A354UC26-F1
#
_entry.id   AF-A0A354UC26-F1
#
_cell.length_a   1.000
_cell.length_b   1.000
_cell.length_c   1.000
_cell.angle_alpha   90.00
_cell.angle_beta   90.00
_cell.angle_gamma   90.00
#
_symmetry.space_group_name_H-M   'P 1'
#
loop_
_entity.id
_entity.type
_entity.pdbx_description
1 polymer ?
#
loop_
_entity_poly.entity_id
_entity_poly.type
_entity_poly.pdbx_seq_one_letter_code
_entity_poly.pdbx_strand_id
1 'polypeptide(L)'
;MGESAFYECINLTNITIPDSVTRIEEEVFGGCYSLINVVFENTNGWKVGDIDIFSTDLADTSIASEYLKNTYCWNVWTRES
;
A
#
# COMPACT_ATOMS: atom_id res chain seq x y z
N MET A 1 -3.33 -9.13 2.15
CA MET A 1 -4.37 -8.35 2.86
C MET A 1 -5.61 -8.38 1.98
N GLY A 2 -6.79 -8.67 2.52
CA GLY A 2 -8.00 -8.93 1.73
C GLY A 2 -8.65 -7.66 1.15
N GLU A 3 -9.39 -7.82 0.07
CA GLU A 3 -10.08 -6.74 -0.65
C GLU A 3 -10.88 -5.84 0.30
N SER A 4 -10.74 -4.52 0.13
CA SER A 4 -11.44 -3.49 0.91
C SER A 4 -11.31 -3.59 2.44
N ALA A 5 -10.31 -4.31 2.98
CA ALA A 5 -10.23 -4.60 4.43
C ALA A 5 -10.20 -3.36 5.34
N PHE A 6 -9.67 -2.23 4.86
CA PHE A 6 -9.67 -0.94 5.55
C PHE A 6 -10.34 0.16 4.71
N TYR A 7 -11.23 -0.20 3.78
CA TYR A 7 -11.93 0.78 2.95
C TYR A 7 -12.66 1.83 3.80
N GLU A 8 -12.49 3.11 3.44
CA GLU A 8 -13.04 4.27 4.14
C GLU A 8 -12.75 4.33 5.64
N CYS A 9 -11.64 3.73 6.10
CA CYS A 9 -11.18 3.91 7.48
C CYS A 9 -10.62 5.33 7.69
N ILE A 10 -11.49 6.33 7.76
CA ILE A 10 -11.15 7.76 7.82
C ILE A 10 -10.33 8.17 9.05
N ASN A 11 -10.26 7.32 10.08
CA ASN A 11 -9.47 7.56 11.30
C ASN A 11 -8.12 6.83 11.28
N LEU A 12 -7.85 5.98 10.29
CA LEU A 12 -6.56 5.30 10.16
C LEU A 12 -5.51 6.31 9.71
N THR A 13 -4.54 6.59 10.58
CA THR A 13 -3.49 7.59 10.31
C THR A 13 -2.14 6.98 9.95
N ASN A 14 -1.88 5.76 10.41
CA ASN A 14 -0.63 5.06 10.24
C ASN A 14 -0.83 3.55 10.13
N ILE A 15 0.03 2.89 9.35
CA ILE A 15 0.10 1.43 9.28
C ILE A 15 1.51 0.96 8.87
N THR A 16 1.92 -0.19 9.38
CA THR A 16 3.09 -0.93 8.90
C THR A 16 2.62 -2.11 8.06
N ILE A 17 3.19 -2.26 6.86
CA ILE A 17 3.04 -3.43 5.99
C ILE A 17 4.20 -4.39 6.31
N PRO A 18 3.94 -5.53 6.99
CA PRO A 18 4.99 -6.46 7.37
C PRO A 18 5.66 -7.14 6.17
N ASP A 19 6.90 -7.60 6.32
CA ASP A 19 7.61 -8.34 5.25
C ASP A 19 6.97 -9.69 4.95
N SER A 20 6.12 -10.24 5.82
CA SER A 20 5.33 -11.42 5.48
C SER A 20 4.21 -11.15 4.47
N VAL A 21 3.88 -9.87 4.21
CA VAL A 21 2.87 -9.49 3.23
C VAL A 21 3.51 -9.42 1.84
N THR A 22 3.03 -10.28 0.94
CA THR A 22 3.43 -10.34 -0.46
C THR A 22 2.31 -9.92 -1.41
N ARG A 23 1.10 -9.66 -0.88
CA ARG A 23 -0.09 -9.29 -1.65
C ARG A 23 -1.01 -8.36 -0.89
N ILE A 24 -1.40 -7.26 -1.53
CA ILE A 24 -2.42 -6.31 -1.06
C ILE A 24 -3.48 -6.28 -2.17
N GLU A 25 -4.69 -6.73 -1.86
CA GLU A 25 -5.80 -6.74 -2.83
C GLU A 25 -6.31 -5.31 -3.10
N GLU A 26 -7.24 -5.20 -4.04
CA GLU A 26 -7.87 -3.94 -4.42
C GLU A 26 -8.58 -3.28 -3.23
N GLU A 27 -8.54 -1.95 -3.24
CA GLU A 27 -9.19 -1.02 -2.33
C GLU A 27 -8.91 -1.22 -0.84
N VAL A 28 -7.88 -2.00 -0.46
CA VAL A 28 -7.55 -2.28 0.95
C VAL A 28 -7.50 -1.00 1.78
N PHE A 29 -6.96 0.10 1.24
CA PHE A 29 -6.88 1.41 1.90
C PHE A 29 -7.63 2.52 1.14
N GLY A 30 -8.49 2.16 0.18
CA GLY A 30 -9.28 3.13 -0.59
C GLY A 30 -10.10 4.03 0.34
N GLY A 31 -10.06 5.34 0.14
CA GLY A 31 -10.82 6.29 0.98
C GLY A 31 -10.28 6.51 2.40
N CYS A 32 -9.11 5.97 2.75
CA CYS A 32 -8.42 6.27 4.02
C CYS A 32 -7.78 7.67 4.00
N TYR A 33 -8.57 8.74 3.94
CA TYR A 33 -8.06 10.10 3.71
C TYR A 33 -7.05 10.59 4.76
N SER A 34 -7.18 10.14 6.01
CA SER A 34 -6.26 10.49 7.10
C SER A 34 -4.99 9.65 7.15
N LEU A 35 -4.85 8.62 6.29
CA LEU A 35 -3.66 7.77 6.26
C LEU A 35 -2.49 8.55 5.66
N ILE A 36 -1.56 8.98 6.49
CA ILE A 36 -0.42 9.82 6.11
C ILE A 36 0.92 9.12 6.24
N ASN A 37 0.95 7.96 6.89
CA ASN A 37 2.17 7.23 7.17
C ASN A 37 1.98 5.73 6.91
N VAL A 38 2.57 5.25 5.82
CA VAL A 38 2.67 3.82 5.53
C VAL A 38 4.14 3.43 5.58
N VAL A 39 4.47 2.45 6.41
CA VAL A 39 5.83 1.90 6.49
C VAL A 39 5.83 0.50 5.90
N PHE A 40 6.58 0.26 4.82
CA PHE A 40 6.86 -1.08 4.34
C PHE A 40 8.13 -1.61 5.02
N GLU A 41 8.07 -2.78 5.66
CA GLU A 41 9.27 -3.43 6.19
C GLU A 41 10.21 -3.90 5.08
N ASN A 42 9.66 -4.18 3.89
CA ASN A 42 10.41 -4.50 2.69
C ASN A 42 9.83 -3.75 1.49
N THR A 43 10.66 -2.92 0.88
CA THR A 43 10.30 -2.04 -0.24
C THR A 43 10.66 -2.62 -1.61
N ASN A 44 11.32 -3.77 -1.66
CA ASN A 44 11.85 -4.32 -2.91
C ASN A 44 10.84 -5.18 -3.66
N GLY A 45 10.78 -5.04 -4.99
CA GLY A 45 10.08 -5.98 -5.88
C GLY A 45 8.56 -5.88 -5.85
N TRP A 46 7.99 -4.80 -5.29
CA TRP A 46 6.57 -4.53 -5.37
C TRP A 46 6.17 -4.11 -6.78
N LYS A 47 5.07 -4.68 -7.24
CA LYS A 47 4.49 -4.42 -8.56
C LYS A 47 3.00 -4.14 -8.45
N VAL A 48 2.54 -3.28 -9.34
CA VAL A 48 1.13 -3.05 -9.63
C VAL A 48 0.87 -3.50 -11.07
N GLY A 49 0.34 -4.71 -11.23
CA GLY A 49 0.33 -5.38 -12.53
C GLY A 49 1.76 -5.55 -13.07
N ASP A 50 2.05 -5.03 -14.26
CA ASP A 50 3.38 -5.05 -14.88
C ASP A 50 4.25 -3.82 -14.51
N ILE A 51 3.77 -2.94 -13.63
CA ILE A 51 4.48 -1.72 -13.22
C ILE A 51 5.33 -2.04 -11.99
N ASP A 52 6.65 -1.93 -12.13
CA ASP A 52 7.57 -1.94 -10.99
C ASP A 52 7.42 -0.64 -10.18
N ILE A 53 7.19 -0.78 -8.87
CA ILE A 53 7.17 0.36 -7.96
C ILE A 53 8.58 0.54 -7.40
N PHE A 54 9.11 1.75 -7.52
CA PHE A 54 10.46 2.03 -7.05
C PHE A 54 10.56 1.89 -5.54
N SER A 55 11.56 1.16 -5.06
CA SER A 55 11.77 0.97 -3.61
C SER A 55 12.04 2.29 -2.87
N THR A 56 12.54 3.32 -3.57
CA THR A 56 12.70 4.67 -3.05
C THR A 56 11.36 5.36 -2.78
N ASP A 57 10.34 5.09 -3.61
CA ASP A 57 9.01 5.66 -3.43
C ASP A 57 8.31 5.01 -2.23
N LEU A 58 8.50 3.70 -2.04
CA LEU A 58 7.99 2.99 -0.87
C LEU A 58 8.77 3.25 0.42
N ALA A 59 10.00 3.76 0.31
CA ALA A 59 10.77 4.22 1.47
C ALA A 59 10.31 5.61 1.96
N ASP A 60 9.68 6.41 1.10
CA ASP A 60 8.99 7.64 1.51
C ASP A 60 7.57 7.29 1.99
N THR A 61 7.35 7.40 3.30
CA THR A 61 6.08 7.01 3.92
C THR A 61 4.88 7.80 3.42
N SER A 62 5.09 9.03 2.93
CA SER A 62 4.03 9.89 2.41
C SER A 62 3.65 9.44 1.00
N ILE A 63 4.63 9.16 0.14
CA ILE A 63 4.41 8.62 -1.20
C ILE A 63 3.75 7.24 -1.12
N ALA A 64 4.27 6.36 -0.26
CA ALA A 64 3.68 5.05 0.01
C ALA A 64 2.20 5.16 0.45
N SER A 65 1.88 6.12 1.31
CA SER A 65 0.50 6.36 1.73
C SER A 65 -0.41 6.81 0.59
N GLU A 66 0.09 7.68 -0.29
CA GLU A 66 -0.64 8.19 -1.45
C GLU A 66 -0.93 7.09 -2.46
N TYR A 67 0.04 6.21 -2.69
CA TYR A 67 -0.10 5.05 -3.55
C TYR A 67 -1.19 4.10 -3.09
N LEU A 68 -1.20 3.73 -1.80
CA LEU A 68 -2.15 2.76 -1.28
C LEU A 68 -3.58 3.28 -1.13
N LYS A 69 -3.77 4.58 -0.83
CA LYS A 69 -5.12 5.14 -0.59
C LYS A 69 -5.73 5.81 -1.82
N ASN A 70 -4.92 6.24 -2.79
CA ASN A 70 -5.36 7.01 -3.96
C ASN A 70 -4.80 6.46 -5.28
N THR A 71 -3.48 6.56 -5.55
CA THR A 71 -2.94 6.41 -6.92
C THR A 71 -3.10 5.01 -7.51
N TYR A 72 -2.95 3.99 -6.68
CA TYR A 72 -2.99 2.58 -7.09
C TYR A 72 -3.92 1.78 -6.18
N CYS A 73 -4.88 2.44 -5.53
CA CYS A 73 -5.76 1.76 -4.57
C CYS A 73 -6.70 0.78 -5.27
N TRP A 74 -7.08 1.02 -6.53
CA TRP A 74 -7.88 0.10 -7.35
C TRP A 74 -7.06 -1.04 -7.98
N ASN A 75 -5.78 -1.19 -7.60
CA ASN A 75 -4.93 -2.23 -8.13
C ASN A 75 -4.53 -3.25 -7.07
N VAL A 76 -4.34 -4.49 -7.52
CA VAL A 76 -3.63 -5.49 -6.74
C VAL A 76 -2.14 -5.19 -6.74
N TRP A 77 -1.57 -5.12 -5.55
CA TRP A 77 -0.12 -5.08 -5.34
C TRP A 77 0.39 -6.49 -5.10
N THR A 78 1.47 -6.85 -5.77
CA THR A 78 2.15 -8.14 -5.57
C THR A 78 3.63 -7.95 -5.42
N ARG A 79 4.25 -8.81 -4.63
CA ARG A 79 5.69 -8.94 -4.50
C ARG A 79 6.02 -10.43 -4.51
N GLU A 80 6.96 -10.82 -5.37
CA GLU A 80 7.49 -12.18 -5.34
C GLU A 80 8.34 -12.34 -4.07
N SER A 81 8.13 -13.46 -3.36
CA SER A 81 8.87 -13.83 -2.14
C SER A 81 10.34 -14.13 -2.43
#